data_AF-A0AAW7F993-F1
#
_entry.id   AF-A0AAW7F993-F1
#
_cell.length_a   1.000
_cell.length_b   1.000
_cell.length_c   1.000
_cell.angle_alpha   90.00
_cell.angle_beta   90.00
_cell.angle_gamma   90.00
#
_symmetry.space_group_name_H-M   'P 1'
#
loop_
_entity.id
_entity.type
_entity.pdbx_description
1 polymer ?
#
loop_
_entity_poly.entity_id
_entity_poly.type
_entity_poly.pdbx_seq_one_letter_code
_entity_poly.pdbx_strand_id
1 'polypeptide(L)'
;MSTQTSERLKLIRESERLKMKEAAELAGINYTTYAGYESGKAMMSLENAKKFFKVQRFRKYRDWFMFDEIDPEAGQIAPALAHSGQDLTTSQHSGQKTG
;
A
#
# COMPACT_ATOMS: atom_id res chain seq x y z
N MET A 1 -10.74 9.76 -12.23
CA MET A 1 -9.55 10.26 -11.50
C MET A 1 -9.47 9.61 -10.11
N SER A 2 -9.30 8.27 -10.04
CA SER A 2 -9.07 7.52 -8.78
C SER A 2 -8.14 6.31 -8.98
N THR A 3 -7.31 6.33 -10.02
CA THR A 3 -6.48 5.19 -10.43
C THR A 3 -5.35 4.91 -9.43
N GLN A 4 -4.78 5.94 -8.83
CA GLN A 4 -3.61 5.78 -7.96
C GLN A 4 -3.91 5.01 -6.67
N THR A 5 -5.04 5.27 -6.00
CA THR A 5 -5.40 4.58 -4.75
C THR A 5 -5.73 3.10 -4.98
N SER A 6 -6.46 2.80 -6.06
CA SER A 6 -6.83 1.43 -6.43
C SER A 6 -5.60 0.61 -6.86
N GLU A 7 -4.69 1.23 -7.63
CA GLU A 7 -3.43 0.61 -8.05
C GLU A 7 -2.50 0.35 -6.86
N ARG A 8 -2.37 1.33 -5.95
CA ARG A 8 -1.58 1.15 -4.72
C ARG A 8 -2.08 -0.02 -3.87
N LEU A 9 -3.41 -0.16 -3.73
CA LEU A 9 -4.01 -1.27 -3.00
C LEU A 9 -3.69 -2.62 -3.66
N LYS A 10 -3.77 -2.68 -4.99
CA LYS A 10 -3.42 -3.86 -5.77
C LYS A 10 -1.94 -4.23 -5.61
N LEU A 11 -1.03 -3.25 -5.66
CA LEU A 11 0.41 -3.45 -5.49
C LEU A 11 0.76 -4.01 -4.10
N ILE A 12 0.10 -3.52 -3.05
CA ILE A 12 0.25 -4.05 -1.69
C ILE A 12 -0.17 -5.53 -1.66
N ARG A 13 -1.35 -5.85 -2.19
CA ARG A 13 -1.86 -7.24 -2.20
C ARG A 13 -0.95 -8.18 -2.96
N GLU A 14 -0.51 -7.78 -4.16
CA GLU A 14 0.31 -8.62 -5.03
C GLU A 14 1.73 -8.83 -4.47
N SER A 15 2.28 -7.81 -3.81
CA SER A 15 3.57 -7.94 -3.11
C SER A 15 3.49 -8.93 -1.94
N GLU A 16 2.33 -9.05 -1.30
CA GLU A 16 2.06 -10.04 -0.26
C GLU A 16 1.61 -11.41 -0.81
N ARG A 17 1.54 -11.56 -2.15
CA ARG A 17 1.11 -12.78 -2.86
C ARG A 17 -0.26 -13.31 -2.43
N LEU A 18 -1.17 -12.39 -2.12
CA LEU A 18 -2.53 -12.72 -1.69
C LEU A 18 -3.54 -12.59 -2.84
N LYS A 19 -4.57 -13.44 -2.80
CA LYS A 19 -5.78 -13.26 -3.60
C LYS A 19 -6.65 -12.15 -2.99
N MET A 20 -7.51 -11.53 -3.80
CA MET A 20 -8.42 -10.47 -3.33
C MET A 20 -9.31 -10.94 -2.17
N LYS A 21 -9.77 -12.19 -2.22
CA LYS A 21 -10.59 -12.80 -1.17
C LYS A 21 -9.82 -12.90 0.16
N GLU A 22 -8.58 -13.34 0.12
CA GLU A 22 -7.73 -13.49 1.33
C GLU A 22 -7.42 -12.12 1.94
N ALA A 23 -7.10 -11.12 1.11
CA ALA A 23 -6.86 -9.76 1.59
C ALA A 23 -8.12 -9.15 2.23
N ALA A 24 -9.29 -9.36 1.63
CA ALA A 24 -10.57 -8.92 2.16
C ALA A 24 -10.90 -9.59 3.51
N GLU A 25 -10.71 -10.90 3.61
CA GLU A 25 -10.91 -11.67 4.85
C GLU A 25 -9.97 -11.20 5.97
N LEU A 26 -8.67 -11.02 5.67
CA LEU A 26 -7.69 -10.52 6.65
C LEU A 26 -8.03 -9.12 7.15
N ALA A 27 -8.51 -8.24 6.27
CA ALA A 27 -8.91 -6.90 6.62
C ALA A 27 -10.31 -6.82 7.28
N GLY A 28 -11.08 -7.91 7.30
CA GLY A 28 -12.47 -7.89 7.75
C GLY A 28 -13.38 -7.02 6.88
N ILE A 29 -13.10 -6.96 5.58
CA ILE A 29 -13.86 -6.22 4.57
C ILE A 29 -14.60 -7.23 3.69
N ASN A 30 -15.81 -6.90 3.26
CA ASN A 30 -16.54 -7.75 2.31
C ASN A 30 -15.76 -7.86 0.97
N TYR A 31 -15.68 -9.06 0.41
CA TYR A 31 -14.98 -9.32 -0.86
C TYR A 31 -15.42 -8.39 -2.00
N THR A 32 -16.73 -8.21 -2.21
CA THR A 32 -17.27 -7.36 -3.28
C THR A 32 -16.88 -5.91 -3.09
N THR A 33 -16.88 -5.44 -1.83
CA THR A 33 -16.43 -4.10 -1.47
C THR A 33 -14.94 -3.92 -1.74
N TYR A 34 -14.11 -4.87 -1.33
CA TYR A 34 -12.66 -4.86 -1.57
C TYR A 34 -12.32 -4.92 -3.07
N ALA A 35 -13.00 -5.78 -3.84
CA ALA A 35 -12.86 -5.85 -5.29
C ALA A 35 -13.30 -4.53 -5.97
N GLY A 36 -14.31 -3.85 -5.43
CA GLY A 36 -14.72 -2.52 -5.85
C GLY A 36 -13.62 -1.47 -5.65
N TYR A 37 -12.82 -1.58 -4.58
CA TYR A 37 -11.69 -0.70 -4.31
C TYR A 37 -10.53 -0.93 -5.28
N GLU A 38 -10.10 -2.18 -5.48
CA GLU A 38 -9.01 -2.49 -6.44
C GLU A 38 -9.40 -2.20 -7.89
N SER A 39 -10.69 -2.26 -8.25
CA SER A 39 -11.17 -1.91 -9.60
C SER A 39 -11.41 -0.40 -9.79
N GLY A 40 -11.23 0.42 -8.75
CA GLY A 40 -11.49 1.86 -8.80
C GLY A 40 -12.98 2.23 -8.92
N LYS A 41 -13.89 1.25 -8.81
CA LYS A 41 -15.35 1.46 -8.85
C LYS A 41 -15.86 2.14 -7.58
N ALA A 42 -15.15 1.97 -6.47
CA ALA A 42 -15.47 2.60 -5.20
C ALA A 42 -14.20 3.15 -4.55
N MET A 43 -14.33 4.27 -3.85
CA MET A 43 -13.27 4.77 -2.99
C MET A 43 -13.33 4.11 -1.61
N MET A 44 -12.16 3.79 -1.07
CA MET A 44 -12.04 3.21 0.27
C MET A 44 -12.39 4.27 1.32
N SER A 45 -13.31 3.93 2.23
CA SER A 45 -13.63 4.80 3.36
C SER A 45 -12.50 4.79 4.39
N LEU A 46 -12.38 5.86 5.19
CA LEU A 46 -11.39 5.94 6.27
C LEU A 46 -11.54 4.78 7.27
N GLU A 47 -12.77 4.33 7.55
CA GLU A 47 -13.02 3.18 8.42
C GLU A 47 -12.41 1.89 7.86
N ASN A 48 -12.60 1.64 6.56
CA ASN A 48 -12.04 0.44 5.92
C ASN A 48 -10.53 0.55 5.74
N ALA A 49 -9.98 1.74 5.52
CA ALA A 49 -8.55 1.97 5.54
C ALA A 49 -7.96 1.62 6.92
N LYS A 50 -8.59 2.06 8.02
CA LYS A 50 -8.17 1.70 9.39
C LYS A 50 -8.20 0.19 9.60
N LYS A 51 -9.25 -0.51 9.15
CA LYS A 51 -9.35 -1.98 9.24
C LYS A 51 -8.23 -2.66 8.45
N PHE A 52 -7.97 -2.21 7.22
CA PHE A 52 -6.92 -2.74 6.36
C PHE A 52 -5.52 -2.56 6.99
N PHE A 53 -5.15 -1.34 7.40
CA PHE A 53 -3.84 -1.06 8.01
C PHE A 53 -3.70 -1.51 9.47
N LYS A 54 -4.78 -2.01 10.10
CA LYS A 54 -4.70 -2.71 11.40
C LYS A 54 -4.09 -4.10 11.24
N VAL A 55 -4.18 -4.70 10.04
CA VAL A 55 -3.51 -5.97 9.73
C VAL A 55 -2.00 -5.75 9.72
N GLN A 56 -1.28 -6.49 10.58
CA GLN A 56 0.17 -6.34 10.73
C GLN A 56 0.93 -6.46 9.39
N ARG A 57 0.46 -7.34 8.51
CA ARG A 57 1.02 -7.55 7.17
C ARG A 57 0.93 -6.31 6.27
N PHE A 58 -0.12 -5.49 6.42
CA PHE A 58 -0.34 -4.31 5.58
C PHE A 58 0.11 -3.01 6.23
N ARG A 59 0.27 -2.98 7.56
CA ARG A 59 0.66 -1.80 8.34
C ARG A 59 1.95 -1.13 7.86
N LYS A 60 2.91 -1.92 7.35
CA LYS A 60 4.20 -1.43 6.82
C LYS A 60 4.08 -0.62 5.52
N TYR A 61 2.92 -0.61 4.87
CA TYR A 61 2.70 0.14 3.62
C TYR A 61 1.88 1.41 3.84
N ARG A 62 1.58 1.79 5.08
CA ARG A 62 0.65 2.88 5.41
C ARG A 62 1.13 4.21 4.85
N ASP A 63 2.38 4.56 5.14
CA ASP A 63 2.90 5.89 4.80
C ASP A 63 3.14 6.00 3.29
N TRP A 64 3.58 4.91 2.66
CA TRP A 64 3.65 4.81 1.20
C TRP A 64 2.27 4.97 0.54
N PHE A 65 1.25 4.31 1.09
CA PHE A 65 -0.10 4.38 0.54
C PHE A 65 -0.72 5.78 0.66
N MET A 66 -0.54 6.44 1.81
CA MET A 66 -1.18 7.71 2.14
C MET A 66 -0.41 8.93 1.62
N PHE A 67 0.92 8.91 1.73
CA PHE A 67 1.79 10.08 1.52
C PHE A 67 2.85 9.87 0.44
N ASP A 68 2.96 8.67 -0.14
CA ASP A 68 4.06 8.29 -1.06
C ASP A 68 5.45 8.33 -0.40
N GLU A 69 5.49 8.24 0.93
CA GLU A 69 6.72 8.29 1.72
C GLU A 69 7.12 6.89 2.21
N ILE A 70 8.42 6.68 2.41
CA ILE A 70 8.96 5.46 3.03
C ILE A 70 9.88 5.86 4.18
N ASP A 71 9.85 5.07 5.25
CA ASP A 71 10.78 5.14 6.39
C ASP A 71 11.18 3.72 6.79
N PRO A 72 12.23 3.17 6.16
CA PRO A 72 12.69 1.82 6.45
C PRO A 72 13.13 1.62 7.91
N GLU A 73 13.62 2.67 8.58
CA GLU A 73 14.04 2.60 9.99
C GLU A 73 12.82 2.42 10.92
N ALA A 74 11.70 3.06 10.60
CA ALA A 74 10.41 2.84 11.27
C ALA A 74 9.62 1.63 10.76
N GLY A 75 10.17 0.86 9.81
CA GLY A 75 9.53 -0.31 9.20
C GLY A 75 8.39 0.04 8.23
N GLN A 76 8.34 1.27 7.72
CA GLN A 76 7.43 1.72 6.66
C GLN A 76 8.14 1.63 5.32
N ILE A 77 7.67 0.75 4.44
CA ILE A 77 8.32 0.44 3.17
C ILE A 77 7.32 0.55 2.03
N ALA A 78 7.83 0.70 0.81
CA ALA A 78 7.02 0.51 -0.39
C ALA A 78 6.83 -0.98 -0.68
N PRO A 79 5.71 -1.39 -1.30
CA PRO A 79 5.55 -2.75 -1.82
C PRO A 79 6.63 -3.06 -2.86
N ALA A 80 7.14 -4.29 -2.88
CA ALA A 80 8.21 -4.68 -3.81
C ALA A 80 7.84 -4.43 -5.28
N LEU A 81 6.56 -4.58 -5.63
CA LEU A 81 6.08 -4.37 -6.99
C LEU A 81 5.87 -2.88 -7.34
N ALA A 82 5.88 -1.97 -6.36
CA ALA A 82 5.69 -0.54 -6.60
C ALA A 82 6.83 0.10 -7.41
N HIS A 83 8.03 -0.46 -7.33
CA HIS A 83 9.20 0.01 -8.09
C HIS A 83 9.21 -0.44 -9.56
N SER A 84 8.26 -1.26 -9.98
CA SER A 84 8.25 -1.85 -11.34
C SER A 84 7.73 -0.89 -12.42
N GLY A 85 7.30 0.33 -12.06
CA GLY A 85 6.70 1.32 -12.98
C GLY A 85 7.26 2.74 -12.86
N GLN A 86 8.21 3.00 -11.96
CA GLN A 86 8.93 4.28 -11.90
C GLN A 86 10.35 4.02 -12.38
N ASP A 87 10.68 4.50 -13.58
CA ASP A 87 12.06 4.71 -14.00
C ASP A 87 12.83 5.38 -12.86
N LEU A 88 13.97 4.77 -12.53
CA LEU A 88 15.02 5.22 -11.62
C LEU A 88 14.96 6.73 -11.32
N THR A 89 14.27 7.11 -10.24
CA THR A 89 14.48 8.43 -9.65
C THR A 89 15.09 8.22 -8.28
N THR A 90 16.41 8.06 -8.33
CA THR A 90 17.37 8.64 -7.41
C THR A 90 17.02 8.49 -5.92
N SER A 91 17.47 7.38 -5.34
CA SER A 91 17.94 7.40 -3.96
C SER A 91 19.05 8.46 -3.84
N GLN A 92 18.69 9.70 -3.52
CA GLN A 92 19.62 10.59 -2.85
C GLN A 92 19.47 10.34 -1.36
N HIS A 93 20.24 9.35 -0.90
CA HIS A 93 20.64 9.23 0.49
C HIS A 93 21.38 10.52 0.87
N SER A 94 20.63 11.53 1.33
CA SER A 94 21.18 12.68 2.04
C SER A 94 21.42 12.27 3.48
N GLY A 95 22.69 12.24 3.86
CA GLY A 95 23.11 11.86 5.19
C GLY A 95 24.64 11.90 5.35
N GLN A 96 25.27 12.99 4.89
CA GLN A 96 26.65 13.28 5.28
C GLN A 96 26.69 13.44 6.81
N LYS A 97 27.31 12.49 7.50
CA LYS A 97 27.65 12.61 8.92
C LYS A 97 29.10 13.11 8.98
N THR A 98 29.26 14.43 9.05
CA THR A 98 30.54 15.10 9.28
C THR A 98 31.02 14.77 10.69
N GLY A 99 32.28 14.33 10.82
CA GLY A 99 33.02 14.25 12.08
C GLY A 99 33.83 15.51 12.33
#